data_AF-A0AAU1QNQ6-F1
#
_entry.id   AF-A0AAU1QNQ6-F1
#
_cell.length_a   1.000
_cell.length_b   1.000
_cell.length_c   1.000
_cell.angle_alpha   90.00
_cell.angle_beta   90.00
_cell.angle_gamma   90.00
#
_symmetry.space_group_name_H-M   'P 1'
#
loop_
_entity.id
_entity.type
_entity.pdbx_description
1 polymer ?
#
loop_
_entity_poly.entity_id
_entity_poly.type
_entity_poly.pdbx_seq_one_letter_code
_entity_poly.pdbx_strand_id
1 'polypeptide(L)'
;MSNLSEVRPHPDPRNAEVPRPEYPRPSFVRDDWLTLNGTWQFAFDPGDSGLERGLVHSELPERITVPFCPESELSGIGETDFHQAVWYRRTVRIPESWRGRRPVLHFGAVDHDATVWVNGREVARHSGGFTSFSADLGGVVGAGDEAVVVVRARDSRQGPQARGKQSDQYANYSCHYTRTTGIWQSVWLEPVADTHLGRPRITPDLAAGCFHLELPLSGSRAGHRIRARLTDEQGTVVEASVAAHLDLAPRLVLSLPEERRRTWSPEDPHLYEIQLDVVSDSGTVVDSARCTAGLRSVTIEGKRVLLNGKPVFQRLVLDQGWYPDGLMTAPDDAALVRDIELSLAAGFNGARLHQKVFEERFLHHADRLGYLVWGEFGDWGASSGPLSGDNQQQTAGFAAQWLEAVERDYSHPSIIGWCPLNETRQQLHDRHTTLDDATRAMFLATKAADTSRPVLDASGYSHRVAETDVYDSHCYEQDPEAFRELMAGLDKNAPFINPQDEPGDSEWSVPYRGQPYFCSEFGGIWWNPEEAAAAGGEDRDASWGYGQRPRDEEEFHQRFAGLTGVLLDDPDMFGYCYTQLTDVFQEQNGVYRFDRSVKLDVERVRAAQLRSAAIESDDEGAA
;
A
#
# COMPACT_ATOMS: atom_id res chain seq x y z
N MET A 1 -10.36 29.58 6.31
CA MET A 1 -10.80 29.69 7.72
C MET A 1 -12.31 29.75 7.78
N SER A 2 -12.97 28.61 8.00
CA SER A 2 -14.37 28.53 8.39
C SER A 2 -14.61 27.17 9.05
N ASN A 3 -15.05 27.21 10.31
CA ASN A 3 -15.30 26.09 11.22
C ASN A 3 -16.21 25.01 10.63
N LEU A 4 -15.69 23.78 10.55
CA LEU A 4 -16.49 22.57 10.61
C LEU A 4 -16.27 21.97 12.00
N SER A 5 -17.36 21.86 12.76
CA SER A 5 -17.41 21.42 14.14
C SER A 5 -17.07 19.92 14.26
N GLU A 6 -15.95 19.60 14.91
CA GLU A 6 -15.63 18.27 15.41
C GLU A 6 -16.73 17.78 16.36
N VAL A 7 -17.44 16.72 15.99
CA VAL A 7 -18.20 15.91 16.94
C VAL A 7 -17.22 14.94 17.59
N ARG A 8 -16.71 15.30 18.78
CA ARG A 8 -15.89 14.39 19.59
C ARG A 8 -16.80 13.43 20.37
N PRO A 9 -16.63 12.10 20.26
CA PRO A 9 -17.25 11.18 21.20
C PRO A 9 -16.57 11.30 22.57
N HIS A 10 -17.37 11.22 23.63
CA HIS A 10 -16.92 11.30 25.03
C HIS A 10 -15.91 10.19 25.37
N PRO A 11 -14.76 10.50 26.00
CA PRO A 11 -13.80 9.48 26.42
C PRO A 11 -14.26 8.73 27.69
N ASP A 12 -14.18 7.40 27.65
CA ASP A 12 -14.32 6.48 28.80
C ASP A 12 -13.00 6.49 29.63
N PRO A 13 -13.05 6.69 30.95
CA PRO A 13 -11.87 6.90 31.81
C PRO A 13 -11.03 5.63 32.12
N ARG A 14 -10.91 4.67 31.21
CA ARG A 14 -10.05 3.46 31.34
C ARG A 14 -8.82 3.47 30.41
N ASN A 15 -8.54 4.60 29.77
CA ASN A 15 -7.43 4.80 28.83
C ASN A 15 -6.07 4.88 29.56
N ALA A 16 -5.32 3.78 29.58
CA ALA A 16 -4.02 3.87 28.93
C ALA A 16 -4.35 4.12 27.45
N GLU A 17 -3.85 5.20 26.85
CA GLU A 17 -4.27 5.66 25.50
C GLU A 17 -4.31 4.47 24.52
N VAL A 18 -5.50 4.10 24.04
CA VAL A 18 -5.64 3.03 23.03
C VAL A 18 -4.80 3.43 21.82
N PRO A 19 -3.78 2.63 21.44
CA PRO A 19 -2.95 2.95 20.29
C PRO A 19 -3.77 2.78 19.01
N ARG A 20 -3.51 3.67 18.04
CA ARG A 20 -4.22 3.68 16.75
C ARG A 20 -5.75 3.61 16.96
N PRO A 21 -6.36 4.60 17.64
CA PRO A 21 -7.76 4.56 18.05
C PRO A 21 -8.74 4.84 16.90
N GLU A 22 -8.26 5.20 15.72
CA GLU A 22 -9.08 5.56 14.57
C GLU A 22 -9.72 4.32 13.92
N TYR A 23 -10.85 4.52 13.24
CA TYR A 23 -11.49 3.43 12.50
C TYR A 23 -10.60 2.95 11.34
N PRO A 24 -10.24 1.65 11.24
CA PRO A 24 -9.21 1.22 10.28
C PRO A 24 -9.60 1.26 8.79
N ARG A 25 -10.89 1.35 8.45
CA ARG A 25 -11.40 1.31 7.06
C ARG A 25 -12.08 2.61 6.63
N PRO A 26 -11.37 3.74 6.55
CA PRO A 26 -11.98 5.04 6.30
C PRO A 26 -12.68 5.18 4.93
N SER A 27 -12.44 4.27 3.97
CA SER A 27 -13.18 4.24 2.70
C SER A 27 -14.50 3.45 2.74
N PHE A 28 -14.78 2.73 3.82
CA PHE A 28 -16.02 1.98 4.06
C PHE A 28 -16.39 1.97 5.55
N VAL A 29 -17.00 3.08 5.99
CA VAL A 29 -17.26 3.41 7.39
C VAL A 29 -18.57 2.84 7.89
N ARG A 30 -18.51 2.16 9.03
CA ARG A 30 -19.65 1.78 9.87
C ARG A 30 -19.56 2.55 11.19
N ASP A 31 -20.70 3.04 11.67
CA ASP A 31 -20.74 3.87 12.88
C ASP A 31 -20.45 3.08 14.16
N ASP A 32 -21.06 1.90 14.26
CA ASP A 32 -20.82 0.99 15.37
C ASP A 32 -19.64 0.09 15.04
N TRP A 33 -18.63 0.08 15.92
CA TRP A 33 -17.48 -0.81 15.85
C TRP A 33 -16.79 -0.84 17.21
N LEU A 34 -15.84 -1.75 17.40
CA LEU A 34 -15.04 -1.83 18.61
C LEU A 34 -13.58 -2.10 18.26
N THR A 35 -12.68 -1.21 18.67
CA THR A 35 -11.24 -1.44 18.55
C THR A 35 -10.79 -2.54 19.50
N LEU A 36 -9.94 -3.44 18.99
CA LEU A 36 -9.23 -4.46 19.74
C LEU A 36 -7.72 -4.14 19.82
N ASN A 37 -7.32 -2.90 19.51
CA ASN A 37 -5.97 -2.41 19.81
C ASN A 37 -5.76 -2.22 21.31
N GLY A 38 -4.51 -2.15 21.75
CA GLY A 38 -4.09 -2.11 23.16
C GLY A 38 -3.50 -3.43 23.64
N THR A 39 -3.52 -3.67 24.95
CA THR A 39 -2.79 -4.80 25.54
C THR A 39 -3.48 -6.15 25.30
N TRP A 40 -2.72 -7.11 24.78
CA TRP A 40 -3.07 -8.54 24.67
C TRP A 40 -2.15 -9.36 25.57
N GLN A 41 -2.57 -10.57 25.92
CA GLN A 41 -1.66 -11.60 26.41
C GLN A 41 -0.83 -12.14 25.25
N PHE A 42 0.41 -12.52 25.53
CA PHE A 42 1.35 -12.94 24.50
C PHE A 42 2.23 -14.11 24.95
N ALA A 43 2.66 -14.93 23.99
CA ALA A 43 3.71 -15.92 24.17
C ALA A 43 4.49 -16.14 22.88
N PHE A 44 5.81 -16.24 22.99
CA PHE A 44 6.63 -16.89 21.97
C PHE A 44 6.44 -18.41 22.00
N ASP A 45 6.47 -19.06 20.84
CA ASP A 45 6.41 -20.52 20.68
C ASP A 45 7.48 -21.01 19.68
N PRO A 46 8.79 -20.97 20.06
CA PRO A 46 9.89 -21.29 19.14
C PRO A 46 9.84 -22.71 18.57
N GLY A 47 9.19 -23.64 19.28
CA GLY A 47 9.04 -25.03 18.86
C GLY A 47 7.77 -25.32 18.04
N ASP A 48 6.95 -24.31 17.73
CA ASP A 48 5.64 -24.45 17.08
C ASP A 48 4.74 -25.54 17.74
N SER A 49 4.85 -25.68 19.06
CA SER A 49 4.22 -26.76 19.85
C SER A 49 2.99 -26.29 20.65
N GLY A 50 2.65 -25.00 20.55
CA GLY A 50 1.65 -24.34 21.38
C GLY A 50 0.26 -24.94 21.26
N LEU A 51 -0.11 -25.45 20.08
CA LEU A 51 -1.40 -26.11 19.88
C LEU A 51 -1.48 -27.41 20.69
N GLU A 52 -0.43 -28.24 20.67
CA GLU A 52 -0.34 -29.50 21.42
C GLU A 52 -0.27 -29.26 22.93
N ARG A 53 0.37 -28.15 23.32
CA ARG A 53 0.43 -27.67 24.70
C ARG A 53 -0.87 -27.03 25.20
N GLY A 54 -1.87 -26.88 24.33
CA GLY A 54 -3.19 -26.34 24.70
C GLY A 54 -3.23 -24.82 24.89
N LEU A 55 -2.38 -24.06 24.20
CA LEU A 55 -2.35 -22.59 24.33
C LEU A 55 -3.65 -21.91 23.88
N VAL A 56 -4.46 -22.56 23.03
CA VAL A 56 -5.83 -22.11 22.68
C VAL A 56 -6.71 -21.85 23.91
N HIS A 57 -6.49 -22.58 25.01
CA HIS A 57 -7.31 -22.50 26.23
C HIS A 57 -6.54 -21.96 27.44
N SER A 58 -5.27 -21.60 27.27
CA SER A 58 -4.39 -21.19 28.37
C SER A 58 -4.25 -19.67 28.44
N GLU A 59 -4.01 -19.16 29.64
CA GLU A 59 -3.49 -17.80 29.81
C GLU A 59 -2.05 -17.75 29.27
N LEU A 60 -1.67 -16.64 28.64
CA LEU A 60 -0.31 -16.45 28.13
C LEU A 60 0.50 -15.54 29.09
N PRO A 61 1.81 -15.81 29.28
CA PRO A 61 2.60 -15.22 30.35
C PRO A 61 2.95 -13.75 30.14
N GLU A 62 3.06 -13.29 28.90
CA GLU A 62 3.54 -11.95 28.56
C GLU A 62 2.40 -11.01 28.16
N ARG A 63 2.74 -9.75 27.94
CA ARG A 63 1.82 -8.71 27.48
C ARG A 63 2.43 -7.97 26.30
N ILE A 64 1.63 -7.76 25.26
CA ILE A 64 2.02 -7.02 24.06
C ILE A 64 0.98 -5.97 23.73
N THR A 65 1.40 -4.82 23.22
CA THR A 65 0.53 -3.75 22.74
C THR A 65 0.27 -3.92 21.24
N VAL A 66 -0.93 -4.39 20.89
CA VAL A 66 -1.41 -4.49 19.50
C VAL A 66 -1.84 -3.08 19.03
N PRO A 67 -1.50 -2.65 17.80
CA PRO A 67 -1.08 -3.48 16.67
C PRO A 67 0.43 -3.50 16.41
N PHE A 68 1.29 -3.30 17.40
CA PHE A 68 2.73 -3.36 17.20
C PHE A 68 3.24 -4.80 17.33
N CYS A 69 4.11 -5.21 16.39
CA CYS A 69 4.72 -6.55 16.38
C CYS A 69 5.75 -6.72 17.53
N PRO A 70 6.09 -7.95 17.95
CA PRO A 70 6.97 -8.17 19.10
C PRO A 70 8.39 -7.61 18.91
N GLU A 71 8.84 -7.40 17.67
CA GLU A 71 10.11 -6.76 17.35
C GLU A 71 10.08 -5.24 17.55
N SER A 72 8.91 -4.61 17.51
CA SER A 72 8.74 -3.16 17.69
C SER A 72 8.85 -2.76 19.16
N GLU A 73 9.53 -1.64 19.44
CA GLU A 73 9.60 -1.07 20.79
C GLU A 73 8.23 -0.63 21.31
N LEU A 74 7.36 -0.13 20.41
CA LEU A 74 5.99 0.31 20.74
C LEU A 74 5.09 -0.84 21.22
N SER A 75 5.46 -2.09 20.94
CA SER A 75 4.75 -3.26 21.45
C SER A 75 4.96 -3.49 22.94
N GLY A 76 6.01 -2.88 23.52
CA GLY A 76 6.49 -3.14 24.88
C GLY A 76 7.35 -4.41 25.01
N ILE A 77 7.65 -5.11 23.92
CA ILE A 77 8.53 -6.29 23.89
C ILE A 77 9.92 -5.95 23.33
N GLY A 78 10.02 -5.54 22.06
CA GLY A 78 11.28 -5.14 21.43
C GLY A 78 12.29 -6.28 21.22
N GLU A 79 11.82 -7.52 21.04
CA GLU A 79 12.71 -8.69 20.81
C GLU A 79 12.81 -8.98 19.31
N THR A 80 13.99 -8.74 18.74
CA THR A 80 14.25 -8.73 17.29
C THR A 80 14.85 -10.04 16.75
N ASP A 81 14.86 -11.13 17.52
CA ASP A 81 15.25 -12.46 17.01
C ASP A 81 14.19 -13.03 16.04
N PHE A 82 14.38 -14.25 15.53
CA PHE A 82 13.42 -14.96 14.70
C PHE A 82 12.34 -15.64 15.53
N HIS A 83 11.08 -15.37 15.20
CA HIS A 83 9.92 -15.92 15.92
C HIS A 83 9.17 -16.93 15.06
N GLN A 84 9.54 -18.22 15.17
CA GLN A 84 8.91 -19.30 14.40
C GLN A 84 7.38 -19.34 14.54
N ALA A 85 6.88 -19.12 15.75
CA ALA A 85 5.48 -18.92 16.02
C ALA A 85 5.28 -18.04 17.26
N VAL A 86 4.19 -17.28 17.23
CA VAL A 86 3.75 -16.42 18.34
C VAL A 86 2.26 -16.61 18.58
N TRP A 87 1.86 -16.40 19.83
CA TRP A 87 0.48 -16.53 20.28
C TRP A 87 0.01 -15.25 20.94
N TYR A 88 -1.20 -14.84 20.60
CA TYR A 88 -1.89 -13.69 21.18
C TYR A 88 -3.19 -14.18 21.81
N ARG A 89 -3.57 -13.58 22.94
CA ARG A 89 -4.88 -13.84 23.56
C ARG A 89 -5.47 -12.57 24.14
N ARG A 90 -6.75 -12.31 23.84
CA ARG A 90 -7.50 -11.19 24.41
C ARG A 90 -8.93 -11.58 24.69
N THR A 91 -9.41 -11.18 25.86
CA THR A 91 -10.81 -11.25 26.23
C THR A 91 -11.47 -9.92 25.92
N VAL A 92 -12.58 -9.95 25.20
CA VAL A 92 -13.36 -8.77 24.85
C VAL A 92 -14.83 -9.02 25.15
N ARG A 93 -15.52 -8.00 25.65
CA ARG A 93 -16.97 -8.06 25.85
C ARG A 93 -17.68 -7.47 24.65
N ILE A 94 -18.57 -8.23 24.03
CA ILE A 94 -19.37 -7.76 22.91
C ILE A 94 -20.42 -6.76 23.45
N PRO A 95 -20.51 -5.54 22.89
CA PRO A 95 -21.46 -4.55 23.35
C PRO A 95 -22.91 -5.05 23.33
N GLU A 96 -23.64 -4.78 24.41
CA GLU A 96 -25.07 -5.15 24.53
C GLU A 96 -25.94 -4.45 23.48
N SER A 97 -25.53 -3.25 23.04
CA SER A 97 -26.16 -2.49 21.95
C SER A 97 -26.09 -3.18 20.58
N TRP A 98 -25.34 -4.27 20.45
CA TRP A 98 -25.25 -5.06 19.22
C TRP A 98 -26.29 -6.18 19.16
N ARG A 99 -27.27 -6.19 20.07
CA ARG A 99 -28.35 -7.19 20.09
C ARG A 99 -29.05 -7.29 18.73
N GLY A 100 -29.16 -8.52 18.23
CA GLY A 100 -29.75 -8.81 16.91
C GLY A 100 -28.80 -8.60 15.72
N ARG A 101 -27.52 -8.28 15.97
CA ARG A 101 -26.46 -8.20 14.97
C ARG A 101 -25.39 -9.25 15.20
N ARG A 102 -24.61 -9.52 14.15
CA ARG A 102 -23.51 -10.48 14.10
C ARG A 102 -22.18 -9.74 14.23
N PRO A 103 -21.33 -10.07 15.20
CA PRO A 103 -19.98 -9.53 15.24
C PRO A 103 -19.12 -10.13 14.12
N VAL A 104 -18.39 -9.30 13.39
CA VAL A 104 -17.35 -9.71 12.44
C VAL A 104 -16.02 -9.22 12.98
N LEU A 105 -15.06 -10.13 13.14
CA LEU A 105 -13.70 -9.84 13.59
C LEU A 105 -12.81 -9.56 12.39
N HIS A 106 -12.06 -8.47 12.43
CA HIS A 106 -11.19 -8.04 11.35
C HIS A 106 -9.74 -7.90 11.82
N PHE A 107 -8.82 -8.26 10.92
CA PHE A 107 -7.40 -8.04 11.06
C PHE A 107 -6.91 -7.23 9.87
N GLY A 108 -6.19 -6.13 10.13
CA GLY A 108 -5.57 -5.34 9.07
C GLY A 108 -4.48 -6.12 8.34
N ALA A 109 -3.63 -6.82 9.09
CA ALA A 109 -2.58 -7.71 8.61
C ALA A 109 -2.01 -8.53 9.78
N VAL A 110 -1.60 -9.77 9.51
CA VAL A 110 -0.90 -10.66 10.46
C VAL A 110 0.19 -11.41 9.71
N ASP A 111 1.46 -11.17 10.04
CA ASP A 111 2.59 -11.78 9.35
C ASP A 111 2.99 -13.13 9.97
N HIS A 112 2.98 -14.29 9.28
CA HIS A 112 2.51 -14.52 7.92
C HIS A 112 1.34 -15.52 7.86
N ASP A 113 1.44 -16.66 8.54
CA ASP A 113 0.40 -17.71 8.57
C ASP A 113 -0.40 -17.61 9.87
N ALA A 114 -1.62 -17.09 9.77
CA ALA A 114 -2.49 -16.82 10.90
C ALA A 114 -3.57 -17.89 11.05
N THR A 115 -3.81 -18.34 12.28
CA THR A 115 -5.01 -19.09 12.68
C THR A 115 -5.67 -18.39 13.86
N VAL A 116 -7.00 -18.22 13.80
CA VAL A 116 -7.77 -17.48 14.80
C VAL A 116 -8.82 -18.38 15.44
N TRP A 117 -8.88 -18.36 16.76
CA TRP A 117 -9.90 -19.01 17.57
C TRP A 117 -10.68 -18.00 18.39
N VAL A 118 -11.98 -18.22 18.54
CA VAL A 118 -12.84 -17.49 19.48
C VAL A 118 -13.54 -18.50 20.37
N ASN A 119 -13.39 -18.36 21.68
CA ASN A 119 -13.91 -19.30 22.68
C ASN A 119 -13.48 -20.76 22.39
N GLY A 120 -12.26 -20.94 21.90
CA GLY A 120 -11.68 -22.24 21.57
C GLY A 120 -12.11 -22.85 20.23
N ARG A 121 -13.03 -22.20 19.50
CA ARG A 121 -13.43 -22.63 18.16
C ARG A 121 -12.63 -21.88 17.11
N GLU A 122 -12.04 -22.60 16.16
CA GLU A 122 -11.37 -21.99 15.01
C GLU A 122 -12.40 -21.25 14.15
N VAL A 123 -12.13 -19.99 13.82
CA VAL A 123 -13.04 -19.12 13.06
C VAL A 123 -12.42 -18.61 11.76
N ALA A 124 -11.09 -18.57 11.63
CA ALA A 124 -10.41 -18.18 10.41
C ALA A 124 -8.99 -18.74 10.31
N ARG A 125 -8.52 -18.85 9.07
CA ARG A 125 -7.11 -19.01 8.69
C ARG A 125 -6.79 -18.02 7.57
N HIS A 126 -5.59 -17.48 7.57
CA HIS A 126 -5.10 -16.58 6.52
C HIS A 126 -3.60 -16.78 6.32
N SER A 127 -3.15 -16.59 5.08
CA SER A 127 -1.74 -16.67 4.71
C SER A 127 -1.39 -15.44 3.90
N GLY A 128 -0.58 -14.56 4.48
CA GLY A 128 -0.15 -13.32 3.86
C GLY A 128 0.18 -12.25 4.88
N GLY A 129 1.38 -11.68 4.77
CA GLY A 129 1.88 -10.68 5.72
C GLY A 129 1.31 -9.29 5.53
N PHE A 130 0.75 -8.98 4.35
CA PHE A 130 0.45 -7.61 3.94
C PHE A 130 -1.04 -7.31 3.73
N THR A 131 -1.91 -8.31 3.85
CA THR A 131 -3.31 -8.20 3.44
C THR A 131 -4.28 -8.49 4.59
N SER A 132 -5.47 -7.90 4.47
CA SER A 132 -6.50 -7.97 5.50
C SER A 132 -7.39 -9.20 5.35
N PHE A 133 -7.89 -9.71 6.48
CA PHE A 133 -8.88 -10.79 6.50
C PHE A 133 -9.88 -10.61 7.64
N SER A 134 -10.97 -11.38 7.61
CA SER A 134 -12.02 -11.29 8.62
C SER A 134 -12.69 -12.64 8.93
N ALA A 135 -13.41 -12.70 10.04
CA ALA A 135 -14.15 -13.87 10.50
C ALA A 135 -15.53 -13.46 11.03
N ASP A 136 -16.60 -14.01 10.46
CA ASP A 136 -17.96 -13.87 11.00
C ASP A 136 -18.09 -14.72 12.28
N LEU A 137 -18.39 -14.07 13.40
CA LEU A 137 -18.53 -14.72 14.71
C LEU A 137 -19.98 -15.05 15.07
N GLY A 138 -20.93 -14.84 14.15
CA GLY A 138 -22.34 -15.13 14.39
C GLY A 138 -22.56 -16.63 14.67
N GLY A 139 -23.19 -16.90 15.81
CA GLY A 139 -23.36 -18.26 16.35
C GLY A 139 -22.16 -18.78 17.15
N VAL A 140 -21.10 -17.99 17.30
CA VAL A 140 -19.99 -18.24 18.23
C VAL A 140 -20.12 -17.33 19.46
N VAL A 141 -20.35 -16.04 19.24
CA VAL A 141 -20.61 -15.03 20.28
C VAL A 141 -21.68 -14.03 19.82
N GLY A 142 -22.42 -13.47 20.77
CA GLY A 142 -23.44 -12.45 20.54
C GLY A 142 -23.31 -11.27 21.51
N ALA A 143 -24.28 -10.37 21.44
CA ALA A 143 -24.33 -9.18 22.29
C ALA A 143 -24.32 -9.55 23.79
N GLY A 144 -23.49 -8.86 24.56
CA GLY A 144 -23.36 -9.06 26.00
C GLY A 144 -22.40 -10.18 26.41
N ASP A 145 -22.08 -11.10 25.48
CA ASP A 145 -21.17 -12.21 25.70
C ASP A 145 -19.72 -11.75 25.88
N GLU A 146 -18.95 -12.58 26.56
CA GLU A 146 -17.50 -12.49 26.60
C GLU A 146 -16.89 -13.40 25.52
N ALA A 147 -15.99 -12.83 24.71
CA ALA A 147 -15.28 -13.51 23.64
C ALA A 147 -13.78 -13.57 23.98
N VAL A 148 -13.24 -14.77 24.07
CA VAL A 148 -11.80 -15.01 24.18
C VAL A 148 -11.24 -15.25 22.79
N VAL A 149 -10.59 -14.23 22.23
CA VAL A 149 -9.90 -14.28 20.94
C VAL A 149 -8.48 -14.78 21.16
N VAL A 150 -8.07 -15.81 20.42
CA VAL A 150 -6.71 -16.34 20.40
C VAL A 150 -6.22 -16.35 18.96
N VAL A 151 -5.00 -15.88 18.73
CA VAL A 151 -4.36 -15.86 17.41
C VAL A 151 -3.03 -16.58 17.53
N ARG A 152 -2.75 -17.47 16.58
CA ARG A 152 -1.40 -17.98 16.34
C ARG A 152 -0.93 -17.41 15.01
N ALA A 153 0.26 -16.84 14.99
CA ALA A 153 0.94 -16.47 13.76
C ALA A 153 2.22 -17.30 13.64
N ARG A 154 2.51 -17.81 12.44
CA ARG A 154 3.80 -18.43 12.12
C ARG A 154 4.49 -17.62 11.03
N ASP A 155 5.78 -17.42 11.19
CA ASP A 155 6.64 -16.89 10.15
C ASP A 155 7.92 -17.74 10.08
N SER A 156 7.99 -18.57 9.04
CA SER A 156 9.20 -19.33 8.76
C SER A 156 10.19 -18.40 8.10
N ARG A 157 11.45 -18.33 8.54
CA ARG A 157 12.51 -17.60 7.80
C ARG A 157 13.03 -18.33 6.56
N GLN A 158 12.43 -19.45 6.18
CA GLN A 158 12.91 -20.33 5.11
C GLN A 158 11.84 -20.50 4.04
N GLY A 159 12.29 -20.65 2.80
CA GLY A 159 11.44 -20.88 1.63
C GLY A 159 10.84 -19.59 1.05
N PRO A 160 10.29 -19.69 -0.17
CA PRO A 160 9.72 -18.56 -0.88
C PRO A 160 8.44 -18.05 -0.19
N GLN A 161 8.46 -16.78 0.21
CA GLN A 161 7.36 -16.07 0.86
C GLN A 161 7.44 -14.58 0.50
N ALA A 162 6.30 -13.90 0.39
CA ALA A 162 6.25 -12.45 0.24
C ALA A 162 6.64 -11.80 1.57
N ARG A 163 7.86 -11.27 1.64
CA ARG A 163 8.46 -10.65 2.84
C ARG A 163 8.70 -9.16 2.68
N GLY A 164 8.66 -8.64 1.45
CA GLY A 164 9.21 -7.32 1.18
C GLY A 164 10.66 -7.21 1.65
N LYS A 165 11.04 -6.04 2.16
CA LYS A 165 12.39 -5.74 2.66
C LYS A 165 12.67 -6.21 4.09
N GLN A 166 12.00 -7.26 4.56
CA GLN A 166 12.33 -7.86 5.86
C GLN A 166 13.60 -8.73 5.75
N SER A 167 14.49 -8.65 6.75
CA SER A 167 15.75 -9.39 6.80
C SER A 167 15.54 -10.86 7.17
N ASP A 168 16.09 -11.74 6.35
CA ASP A 168 16.20 -13.19 6.60
C ASP A 168 17.48 -13.56 7.39
N GLN A 169 18.33 -12.57 7.69
CA GLN A 169 19.50 -12.68 8.56
C GLN A 169 19.22 -12.06 9.92
N TYR A 170 20.02 -12.41 10.94
CA TYR A 170 19.84 -11.88 12.29
C TYR A 170 19.93 -10.34 12.33
N ALA A 171 20.92 -9.77 11.65
CA ALA A 171 21.10 -8.33 11.54
C ALA A 171 20.44 -7.77 10.26
N ASN A 172 20.22 -6.46 10.24
CA ASN A 172 19.90 -5.74 9.01
C ASN A 172 21.14 -5.73 8.10
N TYR A 173 20.93 -5.74 6.79
CA TYR A 173 22.02 -5.68 5.80
C TYR A 173 21.48 -5.13 4.49
N SER A 174 22.30 -4.43 3.71
CA SER A 174 21.88 -3.81 2.44
C SER A 174 20.57 -3.02 2.61
N CYS A 175 19.54 -3.30 1.79
CA CYS A 175 18.19 -2.76 1.91
C CYS A 175 17.20 -3.70 2.63
N HIS A 176 17.68 -4.66 3.43
CA HIS A 176 16.84 -5.53 4.26
C HIS A 176 16.88 -5.08 5.72
N TYR A 177 15.70 -4.90 6.32
CA TYR A 177 15.49 -4.28 7.63
C TYR A 177 14.95 -5.26 8.65
N THR A 178 14.74 -4.77 9.88
CA THR A 178 14.26 -5.57 11.00
C THR A 178 12.89 -6.19 10.68
N ARG A 179 12.74 -7.50 10.89
CA ARG A 179 11.53 -8.25 10.55
C ARG A 179 10.33 -7.90 11.44
N THR A 180 9.15 -8.37 11.05
CA THR A 180 7.87 -8.15 11.71
C THR A 180 7.10 -9.47 11.77
N THR A 181 6.77 -9.94 12.97
CA THR A 181 6.02 -11.18 13.14
C THR A 181 4.64 -10.93 13.78
N GLY A 182 3.61 -11.58 13.28
CA GLY A 182 2.27 -11.58 13.85
C GLY A 182 1.52 -10.28 13.57
N ILE A 183 0.74 -9.81 14.55
CA ILE A 183 -0.20 -8.72 14.33
C ILE A 183 0.58 -7.39 14.24
N TRP A 184 0.60 -6.77 13.06
CA TRP A 184 1.25 -5.47 12.83
C TRP A 184 0.32 -4.39 12.27
N GLN A 185 -0.97 -4.69 12.09
CA GLN A 185 -2.01 -3.70 11.81
C GLN A 185 -3.22 -3.92 12.72
N SER A 186 -4.09 -2.90 12.79
CA SER A 186 -5.23 -2.84 13.71
C SER A 186 -6.12 -4.09 13.70
N VAL A 187 -6.68 -4.40 14.86
CA VAL A 187 -7.70 -5.46 15.04
C VAL A 187 -8.97 -4.80 15.54
N TRP A 188 -10.13 -5.15 14.98
CA TRP A 188 -11.40 -4.57 15.39
C TRP A 188 -12.59 -5.49 15.14
N LEU A 189 -13.74 -5.16 15.74
CA LEU A 189 -15.03 -5.80 15.51
C LEU A 189 -16.02 -4.82 14.87
N GLU A 190 -16.80 -5.31 13.91
CA GLU A 190 -17.96 -4.61 13.34
C GLU A 190 -19.25 -5.43 13.63
N PRO A 191 -20.34 -4.84 14.11
CA PRO A 191 -21.65 -5.48 14.15
C PRO A 191 -22.39 -5.32 12.82
N VAL A 192 -22.67 -6.43 12.15
CA VAL A 192 -23.42 -6.44 10.89
C VAL A 192 -24.79 -7.07 11.06
N ALA A 193 -25.77 -6.67 10.25
CA ALA A 193 -27.04 -7.37 10.19
C ALA A 193 -26.91 -8.71 9.44
N ASP A 194 -27.94 -9.57 9.52
CA ASP A 194 -27.96 -10.82 8.74
C ASP A 194 -27.84 -10.55 7.23
N THR A 195 -28.56 -9.53 6.73
CA THR A 195 -28.31 -8.97 5.40
C THR A 195 -27.42 -7.75 5.52
N HIS A 196 -26.19 -7.81 5.00
CA HIS A 196 -25.24 -6.71 5.13
C HIS A 196 -24.33 -6.54 3.91
N LEU A 197 -23.83 -5.33 3.74
CA LEU A 197 -22.91 -4.94 2.68
C LEU A 197 -21.49 -5.44 2.98
N GLY A 198 -20.87 -6.06 1.98
CA GLY A 198 -19.42 -6.17 1.87
C GLY A 198 -18.79 -4.87 1.36
N ARG A 199 -17.46 -4.85 1.23
CA ARG A 199 -16.74 -3.71 0.65
C ARG A 199 -17.19 -3.50 -0.80
N PRO A 200 -17.58 -2.28 -1.19
CA PRO A 200 -17.97 -1.99 -2.56
C PRO A 200 -16.75 -1.73 -3.46
N ARG A 201 -16.88 -2.07 -4.75
CA ARG A 201 -16.01 -1.51 -5.80
C ARG A 201 -16.69 -0.28 -6.38
N ILE A 202 -15.98 0.85 -6.38
CA ILE A 202 -16.47 2.13 -6.90
C ILE A 202 -15.55 2.54 -8.05
N THR A 203 -16.03 2.42 -9.28
CA THR A 203 -15.25 2.75 -10.49
C THR A 203 -15.68 4.12 -11.02
N PRO A 204 -14.81 5.14 -11.05
CA PRO A 204 -15.12 6.41 -11.69
C PRO A 204 -15.12 6.26 -13.21
N ASP A 205 -16.11 6.85 -13.87
CA ASP A 205 -16.19 6.96 -15.32
C ASP A 205 -16.37 8.44 -15.68
N LEU A 206 -15.25 9.13 -15.89
CA LEU A 206 -15.25 10.56 -16.17
C LEU A 206 -15.93 10.88 -17.51
N ALA A 207 -15.76 10.02 -18.53
CA ALA A 207 -16.31 10.23 -19.85
C ALA A 207 -17.84 10.17 -19.84
N ALA A 208 -18.42 9.22 -19.10
CA ALA A 208 -19.87 9.15 -18.88
C ALA A 208 -20.36 10.12 -17.78
N GLY A 209 -19.47 10.63 -16.94
CA GLY A 209 -19.78 11.49 -15.80
C GLY A 209 -20.56 10.76 -14.71
N CYS A 210 -20.13 9.54 -14.37
CA CYS A 210 -20.80 8.71 -13.38
C CYS A 210 -19.82 7.87 -12.54
N PHE A 211 -20.37 7.22 -11.52
CA PHE A 211 -19.71 6.11 -10.81
C PHE A 211 -20.46 4.82 -11.06
N HIS A 212 -19.72 3.74 -11.34
CA HIS A 212 -20.24 2.38 -11.36
C HIS A 212 -19.94 1.73 -10.01
N LEU A 213 -21.00 1.25 -9.35
CA LEU A 213 -20.93 0.60 -8.05
C LEU A 213 -21.20 -0.89 -8.22
N GLU A 214 -20.29 -1.72 -7.75
CA GLU A 214 -20.53 -3.15 -7.50
C GLU A 214 -20.56 -3.38 -5.98
N LEU A 215 -21.65 -3.98 -5.51
CA LEU A 215 -22.02 -3.98 -4.10
C LEU A 215 -22.17 -5.42 -3.57
N PRO A 216 -21.08 -6.09 -3.17
CA PRO A 216 -21.16 -7.41 -2.56
C PRO A 216 -22.12 -7.42 -1.36
N LEU A 217 -22.96 -8.44 -1.28
CA LEU A 217 -23.98 -8.54 -0.24
C LEU A 217 -24.02 -9.95 0.35
N SER A 218 -24.01 -10.01 1.67
CA SER A 218 -24.22 -11.24 2.42
C SER A 218 -25.67 -11.35 2.90
N GLY A 219 -26.18 -12.58 3.02
CA GLY A 219 -27.54 -12.83 3.54
C GLY A 219 -28.65 -12.18 2.72
N SER A 220 -28.50 -12.15 1.40
CA SER A 220 -29.47 -11.51 0.50
C SER A 220 -30.89 -12.04 0.71
N ARG A 221 -31.89 -11.15 0.63
CA ARG A 221 -33.29 -11.44 0.93
C ARG A 221 -34.25 -10.78 -0.05
N ALA A 222 -35.24 -11.55 -0.52
CA ALA A 222 -36.29 -11.05 -1.39
C ALA A 222 -36.99 -9.81 -0.81
N GLY A 223 -37.27 -8.83 -1.68
CA GLY A 223 -37.87 -7.55 -1.31
C GLY A 223 -36.87 -6.50 -0.77
N HIS A 224 -35.66 -6.88 -0.37
CA HIS A 224 -34.64 -5.90 0.00
C HIS A 224 -34.12 -5.14 -1.23
N ARG A 225 -33.74 -3.88 -1.02
CA ARG A 225 -33.12 -2.99 -2.00
C ARG A 225 -31.86 -2.36 -1.41
N ILE A 226 -30.89 -2.02 -2.25
CA ILE A 226 -29.78 -1.15 -1.87
C ILE A 226 -30.09 0.24 -2.41
N ARG A 227 -30.01 1.25 -1.55
CA ARG A 227 -30.10 2.67 -1.90
C ARG A 227 -28.72 3.30 -1.75
N ALA A 228 -28.25 3.95 -2.81
CA ALA A 228 -27.02 4.71 -2.81
C ALA A 228 -27.36 6.21 -2.97
N ARG A 229 -26.91 7.03 -2.03
CA ARG A 229 -27.03 8.50 -2.08
C ARG A 229 -25.63 9.09 -2.12
N LEU A 230 -25.34 9.84 -3.18
CA LEU A 230 -24.08 10.55 -3.35
C LEU A 230 -24.26 12.04 -3.01
N THR A 231 -23.36 12.58 -2.21
CA THR A 231 -23.42 13.94 -1.66
C THR A 231 -22.09 14.66 -1.82
N ASP A 232 -22.17 15.98 -1.91
CA ASP A 232 -21.05 16.92 -1.79
C ASP A 232 -21.40 18.01 -0.74
N GLU A 233 -20.58 19.06 -0.66
CA GLU A 233 -20.77 20.21 0.25
C GLU A 233 -22.12 20.95 0.06
N GLN A 234 -22.75 20.84 -1.12
CA GLN A 234 -24.04 21.46 -1.45
C GLN A 234 -25.23 20.53 -1.16
N GLY A 235 -25.00 19.29 -0.71
CA GLY A 235 -26.02 18.30 -0.35
C GLY A 235 -26.09 17.14 -1.34
N THR A 236 -27.28 16.54 -1.51
CA THR A 236 -27.45 15.39 -2.42
C THR A 236 -27.21 15.80 -3.87
N VAL A 237 -26.33 15.06 -4.56
CA VAL A 237 -26.05 15.16 -6.00
C VAL A 237 -26.97 14.22 -6.77
N VAL A 238 -26.98 12.95 -6.39
CA VAL A 238 -27.78 11.90 -7.03
C VAL A 238 -28.14 10.80 -6.03
N GLU A 239 -29.30 10.18 -6.22
CA GLU A 239 -29.74 9.00 -5.48
C GLU A 239 -30.26 7.95 -6.47
N ALA A 240 -29.91 6.69 -6.23
CA ALA A 240 -30.41 5.57 -7.00
C ALA A 240 -30.65 4.36 -6.10
N SER A 241 -31.43 3.39 -6.59
CA SER A 241 -31.65 2.13 -5.88
C SER A 241 -31.76 0.93 -6.81
N VAL A 242 -31.33 -0.22 -6.33
CA VAL A 242 -31.39 -1.52 -7.04
C VAL A 242 -31.97 -2.59 -6.13
N ALA A 243 -32.57 -3.64 -6.71
CA ALA A 243 -32.95 -4.82 -5.95
C ALA A 243 -31.71 -5.50 -5.39
N ALA A 244 -31.74 -5.89 -4.12
CA ALA A 244 -30.58 -6.46 -3.42
C ALA A 244 -30.44 -8.00 -3.61
N HIS A 245 -31.39 -8.64 -4.29
CA HIS A 245 -31.61 -10.09 -4.23
C HIS A 245 -31.67 -10.83 -5.56
N LEU A 246 -31.36 -10.13 -6.65
CA LEU A 246 -31.37 -10.73 -7.98
C LEU A 246 -29.97 -11.15 -8.45
N ASP A 247 -28.93 -10.46 -7.98
CA ASP A 247 -27.53 -10.67 -8.36
C ASP A 247 -26.68 -10.99 -7.13
N LEU A 248 -25.57 -11.71 -7.34
CA LEU A 248 -24.61 -12.03 -6.28
C LEU A 248 -23.97 -10.76 -5.69
N ALA A 249 -23.63 -9.82 -6.56
CA ALA A 249 -23.23 -8.46 -6.21
C ALA A 249 -24.10 -7.49 -7.04
N PRO A 250 -25.14 -6.89 -6.43
CA PRO A 250 -25.94 -5.87 -7.09
C PRO A 250 -25.07 -4.74 -7.67
N ARG A 251 -25.46 -4.25 -8.83
CA ARG A 251 -24.77 -3.16 -9.54
C ARG A 251 -25.66 -1.95 -9.69
N LEU A 252 -25.05 -0.77 -9.59
CA LEU A 252 -25.75 0.51 -9.67
C LEU A 252 -24.87 1.55 -10.36
N VAL A 253 -25.49 2.48 -11.09
CA VAL A 253 -24.81 3.62 -11.71
C VAL A 253 -25.31 4.90 -11.06
N LEU A 254 -24.38 5.74 -10.61
CA LEU A 254 -24.66 7.08 -10.09
C LEU A 254 -24.26 8.11 -11.15
N SER A 255 -25.21 8.56 -11.96
CA SER A 255 -24.98 9.57 -13.00
C SER A 255 -25.04 10.98 -12.42
N LEU A 256 -23.95 11.73 -12.52
CA LEU A 256 -23.85 13.08 -11.98
C LEU A 256 -24.40 14.10 -13.00
N PRO A 257 -25.22 15.08 -12.55
CA PRO A 257 -25.56 16.26 -13.34
C PRO A 257 -24.30 17.00 -13.76
N GLU A 258 -24.26 17.50 -15.00
CA GLU A 258 -23.06 18.13 -15.58
C GLU A 258 -22.51 19.27 -14.71
N GLU A 259 -23.40 20.11 -14.19
CA GLU A 259 -23.11 21.25 -13.33
C GLU A 259 -22.61 20.88 -11.92
N ARG A 260 -22.74 19.60 -11.52
CA ARG A 260 -22.26 19.06 -10.24
C ARG A 260 -21.05 18.13 -10.43
N ARG A 261 -20.49 18.02 -11.63
CA ARG A 261 -19.26 17.24 -11.89
C ARG A 261 -18.03 18.05 -11.53
N ARG A 262 -17.42 17.71 -10.41
CA ARG A 262 -16.06 18.11 -10.01
C ARG A 262 -15.15 16.89 -9.96
N THR A 263 -13.98 17.01 -10.56
CA THR A 263 -13.01 15.92 -10.68
C THR A 263 -12.06 15.88 -9.50
N TRP A 264 -11.52 14.70 -9.20
CA TRP A 264 -10.37 14.55 -8.32
C TRP A 264 -9.06 14.73 -9.08
N SER A 265 -8.12 15.47 -8.51
CA SER A 265 -6.74 15.69 -8.99
C SER A 265 -5.83 16.09 -7.82
N PRO A 266 -4.49 16.05 -7.94
CA PRO A 266 -3.59 16.57 -6.93
C PRO A 266 -3.88 18.02 -6.51
N GLU A 267 -4.22 18.89 -7.47
CA GLU A 267 -4.48 20.32 -7.23
C GLU A 267 -5.89 20.57 -6.68
N ASP A 268 -6.83 19.68 -6.98
CA ASP A 268 -8.21 19.71 -6.50
C ASP A 268 -8.66 18.29 -6.09
N PRO A 269 -8.33 17.82 -4.87
CA PRO A 269 -8.59 16.46 -4.40
C PRO A 269 -10.06 16.28 -3.96
N HIS A 270 -10.99 16.61 -4.84
CA HIS A 270 -12.41 16.55 -4.51
C HIS A 270 -12.92 15.11 -4.33
N LEU A 271 -13.57 14.86 -3.19
CA LEU A 271 -14.20 13.59 -2.86
C LEU A 271 -15.69 13.79 -2.62
N TYR A 272 -16.50 12.92 -3.22
CA TYR A 272 -17.91 12.77 -2.88
C TYR A 272 -18.06 11.77 -1.74
N GLU A 273 -19.09 11.94 -0.93
CA GLU A 273 -19.52 10.94 0.04
C GLU A 273 -20.65 10.09 -0.57
N ILE A 274 -20.62 8.78 -0.32
CA ILE A 274 -21.66 7.84 -0.73
C ILE A 274 -22.21 7.16 0.51
N GLN A 275 -23.49 7.40 0.79
CA GLN A 275 -24.26 6.66 1.78
C GLN A 275 -24.91 5.45 1.10
N LEU A 276 -24.57 4.25 1.56
CA LEU A 276 -25.13 2.97 1.11
C LEU A 276 -26.03 2.41 2.20
N ASP A 277 -27.32 2.21 1.88
CA ASP A 277 -28.29 1.64 2.79
C ASP A 277 -28.92 0.38 2.19
N VAL A 278 -28.95 -0.72 2.94
CA VAL A 278 -29.82 -1.87 2.65
C VAL A 278 -31.17 -1.60 3.27
N VAL A 279 -32.22 -1.52 2.46
CA VAL A 279 -33.58 -1.18 2.88
C VAL A 279 -34.48 -2.41 2.70
N SER A 280 -35.25 -2.74 3.74
CA SER A 280 -36.25 -3.81 3.70
C SER A 280 -37.49 -3.42 2.89
N ASP A 281 -38.37 -4.40 2.62
CA ASP A 281 -39.66 -4.18 1.97
C ASP A 281 -40.59 -3.26 2.78
N SER A 282 -40.40 -3.19 4.10
CA SER A 282 -41.13 -2.28 4.99
C SER A 282 -40.57 -0.84 5.00
N GLY A 283 -39.50 -0.56 4.26
CA GLY A 283 -38.83 0.73 4.23
C GLY A 283 -37.83 0.98 5.37
N THR A 284 -37.48 -0.06 6.14
CA THR A 284 -36.54 0.05 7.26
C THR A 284 -35.10 -0.14 6.77
N VAL A 285 -34.16 0.70 7.21
CA VAL A 285 -32.73 0.48 6.97
C VAL A 285 -32.25 -0.68 7.84
N VAL A 286 -31.76 -1.74 7.20
CA VAL A 286 -31.27 -2.99 7.80
C VAL A 286 -29.77 -2.93 8.02
N ASP A 287 -29.04 -2.35 7.06
CA ASP A 287 -27.60 -2.16 7.12
C ASP A 287 -27.22 -0.85 6.44
N SER A 288 -26.11 -0.25 6.88
CA SER A 288 -25.69 1.07 6.43
C SER A 288 -24.17 1.23 6.48
N ALA A 289 -23.59 1.85 5.45
CA ALA A 289 -22.17 2.17 5.38
C ALA A 289 -21.93 3.45 4.56
N ARG A 290 -20.85 4.18 4.90
CA ARG A 290 -20.41 5.39 4.17
C ARG A 290 -19.10 5.15 3.45
N CYS A 291 -19.00 5.63 2.22
CA CYS A 291 -17.79 5.54 1.41
C CYS A 291 -17.41 6.91 0.86
N THR A 292 -16.18 7.04 0.37
CA THR A 292 -15.73 8.21 -0.39
C THR A 292 -15.41 7.80 -1.82
N ALA A 293 -15.58 8.72 -2.78
CA ALA A 293 -15.26 8.48 -4.19
C ALA A 293 -14.76 9.76 -4.87
N GLY A 294 -13.68 9.65 -5.66
CA GLY A 294 -13.17 10.76 -6.48
C GLY A 294 -13.47 10.51 -7.96
N LEU A 295 -14.10 11.48 -8.64
CA LEU A 295 -14.38 11.35 -10.08
C LEU A 295 -13.11 11.70 -10.87
N ARG A 296 -12.45 10.72 -11.48
CA ARG A 296 -11.24 10.95 -12.29
C ARG A 296 -11.01 9.86 -13.31
N SER A 297 -10.21 10.13 -14.33
CA SER A 297 -9.77 9.13 -15.32
C SER A 297 -8.25 9.09 -15.44
N VAL A 298 -7.70 7.89 -15.62
CA VAL A 298 -6.31 7.67 -16.03
C VAL A 298 -6.32 7.08 -17.43
N THR A 299 -5.58 7.66 -18.36
CA THR A 299 -5.48 7.19 -19.75
C THR A 299 -4.04 7.27 -20.25
N ILE A 300 -3.71 6.51 -21.28
CA ILE A 300 -2.41 6.58 -21.96
C ILE A 300 -2.62 7.15 -23.37
N GLU A 301 -1.81 8.15 -23.73
CA GLU A 301 -1.75 8.70 -25.09
C GLU A 301 -0.29 8.74 -25.56
N GLY A 302 0.07 7.80 -26.46
CA GLY A 302 1.48 7.59 -26.82
C GLY A 302 2.29 7.20 -25.58
N LYS A 303 3.35 7.97 -25.28
CA LYS A 303 4.18 7.78 -24.08
C LYS A 303 3.68 8.57 -22.86
N ARG A 304 2.58 9.31 -22.99
CA ARG A 304 2.04 10.14 -21.92
C ARG A 304 1.04 9.37 -21.08
N VAL A 305 1.15 9.50 -19.76
CA VAL A 305 0.08 9.15 -18.82
C VAL A 305 -0.72 10.41 -18.51
N LEU A 306 -2.02 10.36 -18.77
CA LEU A 306 -2.92 11.49 -18.58
C LEU A 306 -3.83 11.26 -17.37
N LEU A 307 -4.01 12.31 -16.56
CA LEU A 307 -5.03 12.40 -15.53
C LEU A 307 -6.10 13.40 -15.99
N ASN A 308 -7.35 12.97 -16.05
CA ASN A 308 -8.48 13.79 -16.52
C ASN A 308 -8.24 14.42 -17.90
N GLY A 309 -7.55 13.70 -18.80
CA GLY A 309 -7.23 14.14 -20.16
C GLY A 309 -6.05 15.11 -20.26
N LYS A 310 -5.30 15.36 -19.17
CA LYS A 310 -4.11 16.22 -19.17
C LYS A 310 -2.86 15.42 -18.80
N PRO A 311 -1.72 15.66 -19.46
CA PRO A 311 -0.47 15.03 -19.05
C PRO A 311 -0.10 15.50 -17.63
N VAL A 312 0.33 14.55 -16.80
CA VAL A 312 0.85 14.84 -15.46
C VAL A 312 2.18 14.13 -15.33
N PHE A 313 3.26 14.90 -15.22
CA PHE A 313 4.56 14.34 -14.95
C PHE A 313 4.61 13.90 -13.49
N GLN A 314 4.81 12.60 -13.29
CA GLN A 314 4.79 11.98 -11.97
C GLN A 314 6.16 12.18 -11.31
N ARG A 315 6.22 13.10 -10.34
CA ARG A 315 7.39 13.40 -9.53
C ARG A 315 7.27 12.57 -8.26
N LEU A 316 7.59 11.29 -8.37
CA LEU A 316 7.36 10.35 -7.27
C LEU A 316 8.59 10.25 -6.36
N VAL A 317 8.34 9.81 -5.15
CA VAL A 317 9.37 9.38 -4.20
C VAL A 317 9.10 7.94 -3.77
N LEU A 318 10.16 7.20 -3.46
CA LEU A 318 10.05 5.88 -2.87
C LEU A 318 9.73 6.07 -1.37
N ASP A 319 8.51 5.70 -0.96
CA ASP A 319 8.11 5.72 0.44
C ASP A 319 8.10 4.30 0.99
N GLN A 320 9.03 4.02 1.90
CA GLN A 320 9.17 2.68 2.47
C GLN A 320 8.24 2.44 3.68
N GLY A 321 7.71 3.50 4.29
CA GLY A 321 6.79 3.40 5.43
C GLY A 321 7.35 2.73 6.68
N TRP A 322 8.67 2.74 6.89
CA TRP A 322 9.29 2.23 8.12
C TRP A 322 9.37 3.33 9.17
N TYR A 323 9.16 2.99 10.44
CA TYR A 323 9.22 3.91 11.58
C TYR A 323 10.27 3.41 12.59
N PRO A 324 11.05 4.31 13.23
CA PRO A 324 12.15 3.93 14.12
C PRO A 324 11.74 2.99 15.26
N ASP A 325 10.58 3.22 15.83
CA ASP A 325 10.02 2.53 16.99
C ASP A 325 8.93 1.51 16.62
N GLY A 326 8.18 1.77 15.54
CA GLY A 326 7.05 0.98 15.07
C GLY A 326 7.34 -0.02 13.94
N LEU A 327 8.55 -0.01 13.37
CA LEU A 327 8.92 -0.81 12.20
C LEU A 327 7.96 -0.56 11.02
N MET A 328 7.24 -1.58 10.53
CA MET A 328 6.24 -1.37 9.47
C MET A 328 4.96 -0.67 9.93
N THR A 329 4.77 -0.45 11.24
CA THR A 329 3.55 0.13 11.82
C THR A 329 3.78 1.58 12.17
N ALA A 330 2.98 2.50 11.62
CA ALA A 330 3.04 3.90 12.03
C ALA A 330 2.65 4.04 13.53
N PRO A 331 3.34 4.90 14.31
CA PRO A 331 3.03 5.09 15.73
C PRO A 331 1.62 5.64 15.95
N ASP A 332 1.17 6.55 15.08
CA ASP A 332 -0.16 7.16 15.09
C ASP A 332 -0.62 7.54 13.66
N ASP A 333 -1.86 8.01 13.54
CA ASP A 333 -2.42 8.44 12.25
C ASP A 333 -1.77 9.70 11.69
N ALA A 334 -1.25 10.57 12.57
CA ALA A 334 -0.59 11.80 12.16
C ALA A 334 0.78 11.51 11.50
N ALA A 335 1.46 10.43 11.90
CA ALA A 335 2.68 9.98 11.25
C ALA A 335 2.47 9.60 9.77
N LEU A 336 1.33 8.98 9.43
CA LEU A 336 0.96 8.67 8.04
C LEU A 336 0.75 9.97 7.23
N VAL A 337 0.01 10.93 7.79
CA VAL A 337 -0.21 12.25 7.17
C VAL A 337 1.11 12.97 6.97
N ARG A 338 2.00 12.90 7.96
CA ARG A 338 3.29 13.59 7.95
C ARG A 338 4.19 13.13 6.81
N ASP A 339 4.22 11.84 6.48
CA ASP A 339 5.01 11.33 5.34
C ASP A 339 4.51 11.94 4.01
N ILE A 340 3.20 12.07 3.83
CA ILE A 340 2.60 12.75 2.65
C ILE A 340 2.96 14.24 2.63
N GLU A 341 2.80 14.95 3.75
CA GLU A 341 3.11 16.38 3.85
C GLU A 341 4.58 16.68 3.57
N LEU A 342 5.50 15.84 4.07
CA LEU A 342 6.94 15.97 3.84
C LEU A 342 7.30 15.72 2.38
N SER A 343 6.67 14.74 1.75
CA SER A 343 6.84 14.47 0.32
C SER A 343 6.38 15.67 -0.53
N LEU A 344 5.18 16.18 -0.26
CA LEU A 344 4.64 17.37 -0.92
C LEU A 344 5.53 18.60 -0.67
N ALA A 345 6.06 18.78 0.54
CA ALA A 345 6.97 19.87 0.88
C ALA A 345 8.27 19.81 0.07
N ALA A 346 8.83 18.62 -0.15
CA ALA A 346 10.01 18.38 -0.95
C ALA A 346 9.79 18.53 -2.47
N GLY A 347 8.55 18.75 -2.93
CA GLY A 347 8.23 19.01 -4.34
C GLY A 347 7.80 17.79 -5.14
N PHE A 348 7.64 16.64 -4.48
CA PHE A 348 7.02 15.45 -5.07
C PHE A 348 5.49 15.64 -5.12
N ASN A 349 4.82 14.95 -6.06
CA ASN A 349 3.37 14.92 -6.18
C ASN A 349 2.77 13.52 -5.94
N GLY A 350 3.60 12.55 -5.58
CA GLY A 350 3.18 11.20 -5.27
C GLY A 350 4.29 10.29 -4.78
N ALA A 351 3.95 9.02 -4.54
CA ALA A 351 4.92 7.98 -4.20
C ALA A 351 4.60 6.63 -4.84
N ARG A 352 5.64 5.82 -4.94
CA ARG A 352 5.52 4.36 -4.93
C ARG A 352 5.58 3.88 -3.48
N LEU A 353 4.58 3.11 -3.05
CA LEU A 353 4.47 2.60 -1.67
C LEU A 353 5.23 1.28 -1.54
N HIS A 354 6.49 1.37 -1.12
CA HIS A 354 7.51 0.35 -1.33
C HIS A 354 7.91 -0.37 -0.03
N GLN A 355 8.41 -1.60 -0.01
CA GLN A 355 7.80 -2.76 -0.67
C GLN A 355 6.92 -3.48 0.35
N LYS A 356 5.79 -2.87 0.68
CA LYS A 356 4.75 -3.47 1.51
C LYS A 356 3.42 -2.89 1.08
N VAL A 357 2.35 -3.60 1.42
CA VAL A 357 1.02 -3.01 1.31
C VAL A 357 0.78 -2.15 2.54
N PHE A 358 0.72 -0.83 2.35
CA PHE A 358 0.44 0.12 3.43
C PHE A 358 -0.96 -0.11 4.00
N GLU A 359 -1.21 0.38 5.21
CA GLU A 359 -2.57 0.38 5.74
C GLU A 359 -3.49 1.34 4.97
N GLU A 360 -4.76 0.98 4.84
CA GLU A 360 -5.77 1.72 4.07
C GLU A 360 -5.90 3.19 4.49
N ARG A 361 -5.53 3.50 5.74
CA ARG A 361 -5.51 4.87 6.26
C ARG A 361 -4.55 5.79 5.51
N PHE A 362 -3.39 5.29 5.08
CA PHE A 362 -2.47 6.08 4.26
C PHE A 362 -3.12 6.48 2.93
N LEU A 363 -3.78 5.54 2.26
CA LEU A 363 -4.46 5.79 0.98
C LEU A 363 -5.63 6.76 1.13
N HIS A 364 -6.37 6.69 2.24
CA HIS A 364 -7.41 7.68 2.55
C HIS A 364 -6.84 9.10 2.71
N HIS A 365 -5.68 9.24 3.36
CA HIS A 365 -5.03 10.54 3.47
C HIS A 365 -4.48 11.01 2.12
N ALA A 366 -3.93 10.10 1.30
CA ALA A 366 -3.48 10.41 -0.06
C ALA A 366 -4.64 10.92 -0.94
N ASP A 367 -5.82 10.30 -0.84
CA ASP A 367 -7.03 10.76 -1.52
C ASP A 367 -7.41 12.19 -1.11
N ARG A 368 -7.34 12.50 0.19
CA ARG A 368 -7.74 13.80 0.74
C ARG A 368 -6.74 14.92 0.48
N LEU A 369 -5.46 14.58 0.44
CA LEU A 369 -4.36 15.53 0.29
C LEU A 369 -3.96 15.75 -1.16
N GLY A 370 -4.51 14.98 -2.11
CA GLY A 370 -4.17 15.11 -3.53
C GLY A 370 -2.80 14.55 -3.83
N TYR A 371 -2.55 13.32 -3.42
CA TYR A 371 -1.25 12.66 -3.56
C TYR A 371 -1.37 11.43 -4.48
N LEU A 372 -0.53 11.36 -5.51
CA LEU A 372 -0.53 10.23 -6.46
C LEU A 372 0.14 9.01 -5.83
N VAL A 373 -0.45 7.83 -6.06
CA VAL A 373 0.06 6.57 -5.50
C VAL A 373 0.17 5.52 -6.60
N TRP A 374 1.29 4.80 -6.60
CA TRP A 374 1.37 3.48 -7.21
C TRP A 374 1.15 2.42 -6.15
N GLY A 375 0.11 1.60 -6.32
CA GLY A 375 -0.14 0.47 -5.45
C GLY A 375 0.88 -0.63 -5.75
N GLU A 376 1.63 -1.05 -4.75
CA GLU A 376 2.76 -1.97 -4.89
C GLU A 376 2.71 -3.11 -3.87
N PHE A 377 3.31 -4.25 -4.21
CA PHE A 377 3.32 -5.46 -3.39
C PHE A 377 4.68 -5.70 -2.71
N GLY A 378 4.68 -6.40 -1.57
CA GLY A 378 5.90 -6.84 -0.89
C GLY A 378 6.44 -8.16 -1.44
N ASP A 379 6.77 -8.22 -2.73
CA ASP A 379 7.05 -9.47 -3.46
C ASP A 379 8.45 -10.08 -3.22
N TRP A 380 9.31 -9.40 -2.47
CA TRP A 380 10.62 -9.95 -2.14
C TRP A 380 10.55 -11.18 -1.24
N GLY A 381 11.61 -11.99 -1.27
CA GLY A 381 11.67 -13.27 -0.55
C GLY A 381 11.35 -14.50 -1.41
N ALA A 382 11.17 -14.33 -2.73
CA ALA A 382 10.95 -15.42 -3.69
C ALA A 382 12.23 -16.01 -4.30
N SER A 383 13.38 -15.34 -4.18
CA SER A 383 14.64 -15.79 -4.80
C SER A 383 15.25 -16.98 -4.06
N SER A 384 15.59 -18.03 -4.80
CA SER A 384 16.18 -19.27 -4.32
C SER A 384 17.16 -19.84 -5.34
N GLY A 385 18.40 -20.12 -4.96
CA GLY A 385 19.43 -20.62 -5.90
C GLY A 385 20.12 -19.51 -6.71
N PRO A 386 20.96 -19.88 -7.70
CA PRO A 386 21.83 -18.95 -8.43
C PRO A 386 21.07 -18.14 -9.50
N LEU A 387 21.48 -16.89 -9.74
CA LEU A 387 20.88 -15.97 -10.73
C LEU A 387 20.86 -16.49 -12.17
N SER A 388 21.77 -17.40 -12.52
CA SER A 388 21.81 -18.04 -13.84
C SER A 388 20.76 -19.14 -14.02
N GLY A 389 20.04 -19.49 -12.96
CA GLY A 389 19.01 -20.53 -12.96
C GLY A 389 17.57 -19.99 -13.01
N ASP A 390 16.66 -20.83 -12.55
CA ASP A 390 15.25 -20.52 -12.30
C ASP A 390 15.11 -20.09 -10.83
N ASN A 391 15.74 -18.97 -10.48
CA ASN A 391 15.90 -18.62 -9.07
C ASN A 391 14.64 -18.03 -8.44
N GLN A 392 13.78 -17.40 -9.23
CA GLN A 392 12.59 -16.73 -8.73
C GLN A 392 11.44 -17.75 -8.61
N GLN A 393 11.03 -18.05 -7.37
CA GLN A 393 10.09 -19.12 -7.03
C GLN A 393 8.80 -18.59 -6.39
N GLN A 394 8.20 -17.55 -6.97
CA GLN A 394 6.91 -17.01 -6.54
C GLN A 394 5.85 -18.13 -6.57
N THR A 395 5.17 -18.33 -5.44
CA THR A 395 4.09 -19.32 -5.33
C THR A 395 2.74 -18.71 -5.70
N ALA A 396 1.71 -19.54 -5.86
CA ALA A 396 0.33 -19.05 -6.05
C ALA A 396 -0.15 -18.13 -4.91
N GLY A 397 0.47 -18.21 -3.72
CA GLY A 397 0.19 -17.32 -2.60
C GLY A 397 0.48 -15.85 -2.89
N PHE A 398 1.51 -15.56 -3.70
CA PHE A 398 1.83 -14.17 -4.10
C PHE A 398 0.68 -13.55 -4.89
N ALA A 399 0.15 -14.28 -5.88
CA ALA A 399 -0.97 -13.81 -6.68
C ALA A 399 -2.27 -13.67 -5.87
N ALA A 400 -2.52 -14.58 -4.93
CA ALA A 400 -3.68 -14.50 -4.04
C ALA A 400 -3.63 -13.25 -3.14
N GLN A 401 -2.50 -13.03 -2.46
CA GLN A 401 -2.28 -11.85 -1.62
C GLN A 401 -2.32 -10.56 -2.44
N TRP A 402 -1.72 -10.55 -3.63
CA TRP A 402 -1.81 -9.39 -4.51
C TRP A 402 -3.25 -9.03 -4.89
N LEU A 403 -4.08 -10.01 -5.23
CA LEU A 403 -5.50 -9.78 -5.52
C LEU A 403 -6.27 -9.29 -4.29
N GLU A 404 -5.93 -9.74 -3.08
CA GLU A 404 -6.49 -9.21 -1.84
C GLU A 404 -6.14 -7.72 -1.64
N ALA A 405 -4.89 -7.32 -1.95
CA ALA A 405 -4.46 -5.93 -1.88
C ALA A 405 -5.19 -5.06 -2.92
N VAL A 406 -5.25 -5.50 -4.18
CA VAL A 406 -5.97 -4.79 -5.25
C VAL A 406 -7.46 -4.64 -4.92
N GLU A 407 -8.11 -5.68 -4.38
CA GLU A 407 -9.52 -5.62 -3.96
C GLU A 407 -9.74 -4.61 -2.83
N ARG A 408 -8.86 -4.61 -1.83
CA ARG A 408 -8.97 -3.69 -0.69
C ARG A 408 -8.86 -2.23 -1.14
N ASP A 409 -7.95 -1.97 -2.08
CA ASP A 409 -7.50 -0.63 -2.42
C ASP A 409 -8.14 -0.05 -3.71
N TYR A 410 -8.92 -0.87 -4.42
CA TYR A 410 -9.51 -0.57 -5.73
C TYR A 410 -10.15 0.81 -5.86
N SER A 411 -10.89 1.24 -4.83
CA SER A 411 -11.76 2.41 -4.87
C SER A 411 -11.04 3.73 -4.56
N HIS A 412 -9.73 3.71 -4.26
CA HIS A 412 -8.96 4.92 -3.96
C HIS A 412 -8.63 5.73 -5.23
N PRO A 413 -9.09 7.00 -5.37
CA PRO A 413 -8.75 7.84 -6.51
C PRO A 413 -7.25 8.18 -6.58
N SER A 414 -6.53 8.23 -5.45
CA SER A 414 -5.08 8.47 -5.38
C SER A 414 -4.25 7.44 -6.13
N ILE A 415 -4.70 6.18 -6.18
CA ILE A 415 -3.99 5.13 -6.93
C ILE A 415 -4.12 5.41 -8.42
N ILE A 416 -3.00 5.58 -9.11
CA ILE A 416 -2.93 5.87 -10.55
C ILE A 416 -2.23 4.77 -11.37
N GLY A 417 -1.72 3.74 -10.72
CA GLY A 417 -1.10 2.58 -11.36
C GLY A 417 -0.84 1.45 -10.37
N TRP A 418 -0.59 0.25 -10.90
CA TRP A 418 -0.35 -0.97 -10.13
C TRP A 418 1.01 -1.60 -10.48
N CYS A 419 1.74 -2.04 -9.44
CA CYS A 419 3.05 -2.67 -9.54
C CYS A 419 3.08 -3.96 -8.67
N PRO A 420 2.77 -5.15 -9.24
CA PRO A 420 2.67 -6.39 -8.48
C PRO A 420 4.02 -6.99 -8.08
N LEU A 421 5.12 -6.64 -8.76
CA LEU A 421 6.45 -7.20 -8.56
C LEU A 421 7.50 -6.10 -8.65
N ASN A 422 8.61 -6.24 -7.92
CA ASN A 422 9.70 -5.26 -7.92
C ASN A 422 11.07 -5.94 -7.84
N GLU A 423 12.01 -5.51 -8.68
CA GLU A 423 13.38 -6.04 -8.76
C GLU A 423 13.46 -7.58 -8.77
N THR A 424 12.57 -8.22 -9.52
CA THR A 424 12.79 -9.64 -9.83
C THR A 424 14.04 -9.73 -10.71
N ARG A 425 15.01 -10.54 -10.30
CA ARG A 425 16.32 -10.67 -10.98
C ARG A 425 16.48 -12.08 -11.48
N GLN A 426 16.32 -12.26 -12.79
CA GLN A 426 16.52 -13.52 -13.49
C GLN A 426 16.78 -13.25 -14.99
N GLN A 427 17.56 -14.07 -15.66
CA GLN A 427 17.73 -13.97 -17.12
C GLN A 427 16.51 -14.54 -17.86
N LEU A 428 16.26 -14.08 -19.09
CA LEU A 428 15.38 -14.80 -20.00
C LEU A 428 15.99 -16.17 -20.35
N HIS A 429 15.14 -17.19 -20.41
CA HIS A 429 15.50 -18.54 -20.83
C HIS A 429 14.77 -18.91 -22.12
N ASP A 430 15.28 -19.90 -22.85
CA ASP A 430 14.61 -20.49 -24.03
C ASP A 430 13.43 -21.43 -23.65
N ARG A 431 13.05 -21.43 -22.37
CA ARG A 431 11.91 -22.13 -21.77
C ARG A 431 11.19 -21.17 -20.82
N HIS A 432 9.92 -21.45 -20.55
CA HIS A 432 9.23 -20.79 -19.46
C HIS A 432 9.79 -21.19 -18.09
N THR A 433 9.95 -20.19 -17.23
CA THR A 433 10.36 -20.28 -15.83
C THR A 433 9.20 -19.96 -14.90
N THR A 434 9.37 -20.20 -13.60
CA THR A 434 8.36 -19.85 -12.60
C THR A 434 8.06 -18.34 -12.61
N LEU A 435 9.07 -17.49 -12.80
CA LEU A 435 8.88 -16.06 -12.90
C LEU A 435 8.03 -15.64 -14.11
N ASP A 436 8.21 -16.29 -15.27
CA ASP A 436 7.43 -15.97 -16.47
C ASP A 436 5.94 -16.24 -16.23
N ASP A 437 5.62 -17.42 -15.67
CA ASP A 437 4.25 -17.82 -15.35
C ASP A 437 3.63 -16.92 -14.26
N ALA A 438 4.38 -16.64 -13.19
CA ALA A 438 3.92 -15.81 -12.09
C ALA A 438 3.65 -14.36 -12.53
N THR A 439 4.59 -13.74 -13.25
CA THR A 439 4.45 -12.36 -13.75
C THR A 439 3.27 -12.25 -14.72
N ARG A 440 3.13 -13.21 -15.65
CA ARG A 440 1.99 -13.26 -16.58
C ARG A 440 0.66 -13.42 -15.85
N ALA A 441 0.60 -14.32 -14.86
CA ALA A 441 -0.62 -14.55 -14.08
C ALA A 441 -1.02 -13.31 -13.27
N MET A 442 -0.07 -12.68 -12.56
CA MET A 442 -0.33 -11.48 -11.77
C MET A 442 -0.72 -10.29 -12.64
N PHE A 443 -0.09 -10.10 -13.80
CA PHE A 443 -0.50 -9.07 -14.77
C PHE A 443 -1.94 -9.29 -15.24
N LEU A 444 -2.27 -10.48 -15.74
CA LEU A 444 -3.62 -10.79 -16.24
C LEU A 444 -4.68 -10.67 -15.14
N ALA A 445 -4.36 -11.12 -13.93
CA ALA A 445 -5.23 -11.01 -12.78
C ALA A 445 -5.49 -9.54 -12.40
N THR A 446 -4.45 -8.70 -12.44
CA THR A 446 -4.58 -7.26 -12.18
C THR A 446 -5.46 -6.59 -13.24
N LYS A 447 -5.23 -6.86 -14.53
CA LYS A 447 -6.06 -6.31 -15.61
C LYS A 447 -7.51 -6.79 -15.57
N ALA A 448 -7.76 -7.99 -15.05
CA ALA A 448 -9.11 -8.51 -14.85
C ALA A 448 -9.80 -7.87 -13.63
N ALA A 449 -9.04 -7.56 -12.57
CA ALA A 449 -9.54 -6.91 -11.37
C ALA A 449 -9.78 -5.41 -11.58
N ASP A 450 -8.89 -4.72 -12.30
CA ASP A 450 -8.96 -3.29 -12.55
C ASP A 450 -8.58 -2.92 -14.00
N THR A 451 -9.57 -2.40 -14.71
CA THR A 451 -9.42 -1.90 -16.09
C THR A 451 -9.29 -0.38 -16.17
N SER A 452 -9.34 0.33 -15.04
CA SER A 452 -9.34 1.80 -14.98
C SER A 452 -7.94 2.41 -14.82
N ARG A 453 -6.90 1.58 -14.64
CA ARG A 453 -5.53 1.99 -14.36
C ARG A 453 -4.51 1.17 -15.17
N PRO A 454 -3.33 1.73 -15.45
CA PRO A 454 -2.21 0.99 -16.02
C PRO A 454 -1.58 0.00 -15.02
N VAL A 455 -0.98 -1.04 -15.56
CA VAL A 455 -0.20 -2.04 -14.81
C VAL A 455 1.22 -2.09 -15.36
N LEU A 456 2.18 -1.90 -14.46
CA LEU A 456 3.60 -2.22 -14.64
C LEU A 456 3.78 -3.68 -14.19
N ASP A 457 4.33 -4.56 -15.04
CA ASP A 457 4.36 -6.00 -14.73
C ASP A 457 5.34 -6.36 -13.62
N ALA A 458 6.54 -5.79 -13.68
CA ALA A 458 7.54 -5.77 -12.62
C ALA A 458 8.32 -4.46 -12.73
N SER A 459 8.59 -3.81 -11.61
CA SER A 459 9.43 -2.62 -11.60
C SER A 459 10.90 -3.00 -11.62
N GLY A 460 11.61 -2.54 -12.66
CA GLY A 460 13.02 -2.76 -12.89
C GLY A 460 13.40 -4.22 -13.24
N TYR A 461 14.57 -4.36 -13.85
CA TYR A 461 15.25 -5.65 -14.10
C TYR A 461 14.54 -6.64 -15.02
N SER A 462 13.51 -7.36 -14.57
CA SER A 462 12.94 -8.53 -15.28
C SER A 462 11.49 -8.30 -15.75
N HIS A 463 11.29 -7.47 -16.77
CA HIS A 463 10.01 -7.41 -17.47
C HIS A 463 9.74 -8.71 -18.23
N ARG A 464 8.57 -9.32 -18.03
CA ARG A 464 8.17 -10.60 -18.65
C ARG A 464 6.96 -10.47 -19.55
N VAL A 465 6.24 -9.35 -19.50
CA VAL A 465 4.95 -9.18 -20.17
C VAL A 465 5.04 -8.09 -21.23
N ALA A 466 5.07 -8.51 -22.49
CA ALA A 466 5.13 -7.59 -23.63
C ALA A 466 3.88 -6.70 -23.76
N GLU A 467 2.78 -7.04 -23.10
CA GLU A 467 1.53 -6.28 -23.03
C GLU A 467 1.44 -5.33 -21.81
N THR A 468 2.49 -5.23 -20.99
CA THR A 468 2.51 -4.28 -19.86
C THR A 468 2.17 -2.87 -20.34
N ASP A 469 1.37 -2.13 -19.56
CA ASP A 469 0.89 -0.80 -19.98
C ASP A 469 1.99 0.26 -19.83
N VAL A 470 2.92 0.05 -18.90
CA VAL A 470 4.02 0.95 -18.55
C VAL A 470 5.31 0.13 -18.43
N TYR A 471 6.41 0.70 -18.90
CA TYR A 471 7.74 0.10 -18.80
C TYR A 471 8.63 1.01 -17.96
N ASP A 472 9.62 0.47 -17.26
CA ASP A 472 10.49 1.29 -16.42
C ASP A 472 11.94 0.78 -16.34
N SER A 473 12.72 1.42 -15.49
CA SER A 473 14.06 0.95 -15.11
C SER A 473 14.51 1.57 -13.79
N HIS A 474 15.48 0.91 -13.16
CA HIS A 474 16.17 1.43 -11.97
C HIS A 474 17.58 1.89 -12.38
N CYS A 475 17.94 3.16 -12.16
CA CYS A 475 19.25 3.67 -12.54
C CYS A 475 19.90 4.49 -11.41
N TYR A 476 20.92 3.89 -10.79
CA TYR A 476 21.65 4.47 -9.67
C TYR A 476 22.98 5.14 -10.07
N GLU A 477 23.16 5.47 -11.36
CA GLU A 477 24.25 6.34 -11.81
C GLU A 477 24.02 7.75 -11.26
N GLN A 478 25.06 8.35 -10.66
CA GLN A 478 24.97 9.61 -9.93
C GLN A 478 25.76 10.75 -10.58
N ASP A 479 26.61 10.46 -11.57
CA ASP A 479 27.17 11.48 -12.44
C ASP A 479 26.10 11.95 -13.44
N PRO A 480 25.69 13.23 -13.43
CA PRO A 480 24.60 13.68 -14.30
C PRO A 480 24.86 13.54 -15.80
N GLU A 481 26.12 13.56 -16.24
CA GLU A 481 26.43 13.43 -17.67
C GLU A 481 26.37 11.96 -18.10
N ALA A 482 26.96 11.04 -17.32
CA ALA A 482 26.82 9.61 -17.56
C ALA A 482 25.35 9.16 -17.49
N PHE A 483 24.59 9.67 -16.52
CA PHE A 483 23.16 9.40 -16.40
C PHE A 483 22.38 9.91 -17.62
N ARG A 484 22.73 11.10 -18.15
CA ARG A 484 22.15 11.62 -19.39
C ARG A 484 22.41 10.71 -20.57
N GLU A 485 23.64 10.22 -20.72
CA GLU A 485 23.99 9.28 -21.81
C GLU A 485 23.17 7.99 -21.72
N LEU A 486 22.98 7.44 -20.52
CA LEU A 486 22.15 6.25 -20.30
C LEU A 486 20.68 6.50 -20.68
N MET A 487 20.12 7.65 -20.30
CA MET A 487 18.69 7.96 -20.51
C MET A 487 18.36 8.48 -21.92
N ALA A 488 19.35 8.85 -22.75
CA ALA A 488 19.15 9.53 -24.04
C ALA A 488 18.52 8.67 -25.18
N GLY A 489 18.15 7.42 -24.92
CA GLY A 489 17.66 6.48 -25.94
C GLY A 489 16.15 6.42 -26.13
N LEU A 490 15.37 7.05 -25.24
CA LEU A 490 13.91 6.93 -25.26
C LEU A 490 13.27 7.52 -26.54
N ASP A 491 13.81 8.61 -27.08
CA ASP A 491 13.40 9.25 -28.35
C ASP A 491 13.47 8.29 -29.56
N LYS A 492 14.36 7.28 -29.49
CA LYS A 492 14.59 6.25 -30.52
C LYS A 492 13.87 4.94 -30.19
N ASN A 493 13.02 4.92 -29.17
CA ASN A 493 12.41 3.71 -28.60
C ASN A 493 13.44 2.67 -28.16
N ALA A 494 14.58 3.13 -27.66
CA ALA A 494 15.64 2.31 -27.08
C ALA A 494 16.00 2.85 -25.68
N PRO A 495 15.04 2.88 -24.74
CA PRO A 495 15.31 3.41 -23.40
C PRO A 495 16.37 2.58 -22.69
N PHE A 496 16.93 3.14 -21.61
CA PHE A 496 17.73 2.36 -20.69
C PHE A 496 16.92 1.18 -20.13
N ILE A 497 17.51 0.00 -20.17
CA ILE A 497 16.99 -1.22 -19.56
C ILE A 497 18.08 -1.70 -18.61
N ASN A 498 17.68 -2.14 -17.41
CA ASN A 498 18.61 -2.63 -16.40
C ASN A 498 19.57 -3.69 -16.98
N PRO A 499 20.89 -3.48 -16.90
CA PRO A 499 21.87 -4.39 -17.47
C PRO A 499 22.04 -5.66 -16.64
N GLN A 500 22.69 -6.66 -17.22
CA GLN A 500 23.09 -7.90 -16.56
C GLN A 500 24.15 -7.62 -15.47
N ASP A 501 23.99 -8.20 -14.27
CA ASP A 501 25.02 -8.17 -13.20
C ASP A 501 26.24 -9.08 -13.49
N GLU A 502 26.13 -9.98 -14.46
CA GLU A 502 27.17 -10.94 -14.86
C GLU A 502 27.59 -10.79 -16.33
N PRO A 503 28.76 -11.30 -16.77
CA PRO A 503 29.16 -11.28 -18.18
C PRO A 503 28.31 -12.25 -19.04
N GLY A 504 27.72 -11.77 -20.14
CA GLY A 504 27.01 -12.60 -21.12
C GLY A 504 26.17 -11.81 -22.12
N ASP A 505 25.57 -12.52 -23.09
CA ASP A 505 24.66 -11.97 -24.11
C ASP A 505 23.16 -12.18 -23.73
N SER A 506 22.85 -12.55 -22.48
CA SER A 506 21.50 -12.93 -22.06
C SER A 506 20.67 -11.72 -21.60
N GLU A 507 19.57 -11.46 -22.30
CA GLU A 507 18.62 -10.39 -21.97
C GLU A 507 17.84 -10.71 -20.67
N TRP A 508 17.61 -9.71 -19.83
CA TRP A 508 16.80 -9.86 -18.60
C TRP A 508 15.32 -9.62 -18.83
N SER A 509 15.01 -8.73 -19.76
CA SER A 509 13.66 -8.23 -19.99
C SER A 509 13.21 -8.48 -21.42
N VAL A 510 11.90 -8.69 -21.59
CA VAL A 510 11.30 -8.63 -22.93
C VAL A 510 11.48 -7.23 -23.53
N PRO A 511 11.64 -7.08 -24.86
CA PRO A 511 11.91 -5.79 -25.47
C PRO A 511 10.83 -4.74 -25.18
N TYR A 512 11.26 -3.49 -24.98
CA TYR A 512 10.39 -2.31 -24.95
C TYR A 512 9.65 -2.13 -26.29
N ARG A 513 8.38 -1.71 -26.25
CA ARG A 513 7.47 -1.64 -27.41
C ARG A 513 6.82 -0.28 -27.61
N GLY A 514 7.36 0.78 -26.99
CA GLY A 514 6.83 2.14 -27.11
C GLY A 514 5.82 2.53 -26.03
N GLN A 515 5.74 1.77 -24.92
CA GLN A 515 4.93 2.13 -23.76
C GLN A 515 5.36 3.47 -23.14
N PRO A 516 4.51 4.16 -22.36
CA PRO A 516 4.99 5.15 -21.39
C PRO A 516 6.15 4.58 -20.58
N TYR A 517 7.21 5.37 -20.45
CA TYR A 517 8.43 5.01 -19.74
C TYR A 517 8.76 6.01 -18.64
N PHE A 518 9.22 5.50 -17.50
CA PHE A 518 9.73 6.31 -16.40
C PHE A 518 10.91 5.63 -15.71
N CYS A 519 11.82 6.42 -15.13
CA CYS A 519 12.87 5.87 -14.26
C CYS A 519 12.31 5.74 -12.84
N SER A 520 11.89 4.54 -12.48
CA SER A 520 11.07 4.26 -11.30
C SER A 520 11.89 4.03 -10.02
N GLU A 521 13.21 3.97 -10.12
CA GLU A 521 14.13 4.18 -9.00
C GLU A 521 15.41 4.85 -9.53
N PHE A 522 15.81 5.96 -8.93
CA PHE A 522 17.08 6.62 -9.25
C PHE A 522 17.62 7.43 -8.08
N GLY A 523 18.84 7.91 -8.25
CA GLY A 523 19.54 8.68 -7.23
C GLY A 523 20.19 7.75 -6.21
N GLY A 524 19.49 7.49 -5.10
CA GLY A 524 20.06 6.70 -4.00
C GLY A 524 21.30 7.37 -3.40
N ILE A 525 21.36 8.71 -3.45
CA ILE A 525 22.54 9.51 -3.12
C ILE A 525 22.84 9.39 -1.62
N TRP A 526 23.91 8.67 -1.28
CA TRP A 526 24.32 8.42 0.09
C TRP A 526 24.85 9.71 0.76
N TRP A 527 24.03 10.36 1.59
CA TRP A 527 24.42 11.58 2.30
C TRP A 527 24.08 11.49 3.78
N ASN A 528 25.07 11.64 4.66
CA ASN A 528 24.87 11.78 6.11
C ASN A 528 25.74 12.94 6.65
N PRO A 529 25.13 14.04 7.14
CA PRO A 529 25.87 15.19 7.66
C PRO A 529 26.77 14.89 8.87
N GLU A 530 26.33 14.03 9.80
CA GLU A 530 27.09 13.72 11.03
C GLU A 530 28.34 12.90 10.71
N GLU A 531 28.21 11.86 9.91
CA GLU A 531 29.34 11.06 9.48
C GLU A 531 30.33 11.87 8.62
N ALA A 532 29.82 12.82 7.82
CA ALA A 532 30.67 13.70 7.02
C ALA A 532 31.51 14.62 7.93
N ALA A 533 30.91 15.08 9.03
CA ALA A 533 31.59 15.88 10.05
C ALA A 533 32.56 15.05 10.92
N ALA A 534 32.32 13.74 11.10
CA ALA A 534 33.11 12.86 11.96
C ALA A 534 34.44 12.36 11.34
N ALA A 535 34.69 12.61 10.05
CA ALA A 535 35.95 12.28 9.35
C ALA A 535 36.45 10.82 9.53
N GLY A 536 35.54 9.83 9.50
CA GLY A 536 35.88 8.43 9.76
C GLY A 536 35.27 7.41 8.80
N GLY A 537 35.89 7.25 7.62
CA GLY A 537 35.83 6.03 6.80
C GLY A 537 34.57 5.74 5.97
N GLU A 538 34.76 5.09 4.81
CA GLU A 538 33.70 4.50 3.98
C GLU A 538 33.25 3.14 4.55
N ASP A 539 32.90 3.07 5.84
CA ASP A 539 32.46 1.81 6.44
C ASP A 539 31.02 1.49 6.01
N ARG A 540 30.91 0.72 4.92
CA ARG A 540 29.64 0.29 4.32
C ARG A 540 28.80 -0.62 5.21
N ASP A 541 29.39 -1.16 6.29
CA ASP A 541 28.67 -1.97 7.27
C ASP A 541 27.93 -1.09 8.30
N ALA A 542 28.34 0.18 8.46
CA ALA A 542 27.71 1.14 9.38
C ALA A 542 26.73 2.11 8.68
N SER A 543 26.91 2.36 7.38
CA SER A 543 26.15 3.33 6.59
C SER A 543 26.12 2.92 5.13
N TRP A 544 24.92 2.85 4.54
CA TRP A 544 24.68 2.30 3.21
C TRP A 544 23.88 3.24 2.32
N GLY A 545 24.23 3.30 1.05
CA GLY A 545 23.49 3.95 -0.03
C GLY A 545 24.13 3.58 -1.37
N TYR A 546 23.57 4.06 -2.47
CA TYR A 546 24.07 3.74 -3.81
C TYR A 546 25.20 4.71 -4.22
N GLY A 547 26.06 4.30 -5.15
CA GLY A 547 27.10 5.15 -5.73
C GLY A 547 28.21 5.61 -4.78
N GLN A 548 28.84 6.75 -5.10
CA GLN A 548 29.88 7.39 -4.28
C GLN A 548 29.28 8.46 -3.38
N ARG A 549 29.75 8.56 -2.14
CA ARG A 549 29.31 9.60 -1.18
C ARG A 549 29.62 11.03 -1.68
N PRO A 550 28.67 11.99 -1.63
CA PRO A 550 28.97 13.41 -1.86
C PRO A 550 29.96 13.95 -0.82
N ARG A 551 30.80 14.90 -1.22
CA ARG A 551 31.79 15.55 -0.34
C ARG A 551 31.13 16.53 0.63
N ASP A 552 30.08 17.20 0.19
CA ASP A 552 29.28 18.15 0.95
C ASP A 552 27.82 18.16 0.45
N GLU A 553 26.96 18.90 1.15
CA GLU A 553 25.54 19.03 0.79
C GLU A 553 25.36 19.75 -0.55
N GLU A 554 26.28 20.65 -0.92
CA GLU A 554 26.24 21.35 -2.20
C GLU A 554 26.37 20.37 -3.37
N GLU A 555 27.28 19.40 -3.27
CA GLU A 555 27.41 18.32 -4.24
C GLU A 555 26.17 17.43 -4.30
N PHE A 556 25.50 17.15 -3.17
CA PHE A 556 24.21 16.46 -3.18
C PHE A 556 23.20 17.22 -4.04
N HIS A 557 23.03 18.53 -3.80
CA HIS A 557 22.05 19.34 -4.53
C HIS A 557 22.38 19.44 -6.02
N GLN A 558 23.66 19.53 -6.37
CA GLN A 558 24.10 19.53 -7.78
C GLN A 558 23.77 18.21 -8.48
N ARG A 559 24.04 17.07 -7.82
CA ARG A 559 23.69 15.75 -8.36
C ARG A 559 22.18 15.59 -8.48
N PHE A 560 21.44 15.85 -7.41
CA PHE A 560 19.97 15.75 -7.39
C PHE A 560 19.33 16.59 -8.51
N ALA A 561 19.72 17.86 -8.63
CA ALA A 561 19.23 18.76 -9.68
C ALA A 561 19.65 18.31 -11.09
N GLY A 562 20.87 17.78 -11.24
CA GLY A 562 21.35 17.24 -12.52
C GLY A 562 20.56 16.02 -12.98
N LEU A 563 20.38 15.03 -12.10
CA LEU A 563 19.66 13.78 -12.40
C LEU A 563 18.17 14.04 -12.66
N THR A 564 17.49 14.78 -11.77
CA THR A 564 16.08 15.19 -11.99
C THR A 564 15.95 16.03 -13.25
N GLY A 565 16.94 16.90 -13.52
CA GLY A 565 17.01 17.72 -14.71
C GLY A 565 16.95 16.89 -16.00
N VAL A 566 17.78 15.84 -16.10
CA VAL A 566 17.80 14.90 -17.24
C VAL A 566 16.41 14.32 -17.51
N LEU A 567 15.73 13.83 -16.47
CA LEU A 567 14.42 13.17 -16.62
C LEU A 567 13.30 14.17 -16.95
N LEU A 568 13.34 15.37 -16.38
CA LEU A 568 12.37 16.44 -16.65
C LEU A 568 12.52 17.03 -18.06
N ASP A 569 13.73 17.01 -18.64
CA ASP A 569 14.01 17.55 -19.98
C ASP A 569 13.63 16.60 -21.12
N ASP A 570 13.37 15.32 -20.82
CA ASP A 570 13.03 14.33 -21.83
C ASP A 570 11.52 14.44 -22.22
N PRO A 571 11.19 14.74 -23.49
CA PRO A 571 9.81 14.90 -23.93
C PRO A 571 8.99 13.60 -23.95
N ASP A 572 9.65 12.45 -23.83
CA ASP A 572 9.03 11.13 -23.89
C ASP A 572 8.96 10.42 -22.51
N MET A 573 9.52 11.03 -21.46
CA MET A 573 9.53 10.54 -20.08
C MET A 573 8.30 11.05 -19.32
N PHE A 574 7.44 10.16 -18.81
CA PHE A 574 6.22 10.59 -18.09
C PHE A 574 6.40 10.79 -16.58
N GLY A 575 7.55 10.41 -16.03
CA GLY A 575 7.80 10.58 -14.60
C GLY A 575 9.15 10.07 -14.15
N TYR A 576 9.33 10.06 -12.83
CA TYR A 576 10.40 9.37 -12.13
C TYR A 576 9.96 8.98 -10.73
N CYS A 577 10.74 8.15 -10.05
CA CYS A 577 10.62 7.93 -8.62
C CYS A 577 12.00 7.96 -7.92
N TYR A 578 12.22 8.97 -7.06
CA TYR A 578 13.49 9.16 -6.36
C TYR A 578 13.60 8.24 -5.14
N THR A 579 14.73 7.54 -4.99
CA THR A 579 15.05 6.74 -3.81
C THR A 579 15.86 7.60 -2.82
N GLN A 580 15.29 8.07 -1.70
CA GLN A 580 13.95 7.82 -1.12
C GLN A 580 13.48 8.97 -0.18
N LEU A 581 12.27 8.87 0.43
CA LEU A 581 11.71 9.92 1.28
C LEU A 581 12.48 10.12 2.60
N THR A 582 12.68 9.04 3.36
CA THR A 582 13.38 9.06 4.65
C THR A 582 14.55 8.09 4.63
N ASP A 583 15.58 8.35 5.44
CA ASP A 583 16.52 7.28 5.78
C ASP A 583 15.78 6.12 6.44
N VAL A 584 16.25 4.89 6.22
CA VAL A 584 15.66 3.67 6.79
C VAL A 584 16.79 2.78 7.30
N PHE A 585 16.94 2.71 8.62
CA PHE A 585 18.05 2.01 9.28
C PHE A 585 19.43 2.38 8.68
N GLN A 586 20.17 1.39 8.17
CA GLN A 586 21.48 1.60 7.56
C GLN A 586 21.40 2.30 6.19
N GLU A 587 20.23 2.40 5.57
CA GLU A 587 20.08 3.09 4.29
C GLU A 587 19.91 4.61 4.51
N GLN A 588 20.95 5.36 4.15
CA GLN A 588 21.14 6.78 4.49
C GLN A 588 21.03 7.72 3.27
N ASN A 589 20.16 7.38 2.32
CA ASN A 589 19.94 8.10 1.05
C ASN A 589 18.58 8.87 1.00
N GLY A 590 17.89 9.00 2.14
CA GLY A 590 16.63 9.72 2.24
C GLY A 590 16.75 11.24 2.14
N VAL A 591 15.66 11.90 1.73
CA VAL A 591 15.53 13.37 1.77
C VAL A 591 15.43 13.88 3.21
N TYR A 592 14.77 13.12 4.07
CA TYR A 592 14.64 13.35 5.51
C TYR A 592 15.37 12.25 6.30
N ARG A 593 15.59 12.50 7.58
CA ARG A 593 16.10 11.46 8.50
C ARG A 593 15.04 10.40 8.79
N PHE A 594 15.44 9.30 9.42
CA PHE A 594 14.52 8.20 9.75
C PHE A 594 13.39 8.62 10.71
N ASP A 595 13.64 9.57 11.61
CA ASP A 595 12.64 10.21 12.47
C ASP A 595 11.85 11.35 11.78
N ARG A 596 12.02 11.47 10.45
CA ARG A 596 11.46 12.52 9.59
C ARG A 596 11.93 13.94 9.94
N SER A 597 12.97 14.10 10.75
CA SER A 597 13.58 15.42 10.95
C SER A 597 14.34 15.87 9.71
N VAL A 598 14.58 17.19 9.61
CA VAL A 598 15.23 17.79 8.43
C VAL A 598 16.67 17.31 8.31
N LYS A 599 17.05 16.92 7.09
CA LYS A 599 18.38 16.42 6.75
C LYS A 599 19.11 17.28 5.71
N LEU A 600 18.34 17.85 4.79
CA LEU A 600 18.80 18.64 3.64
C LEU A 600 18.05 19.97 3.60
N ASP A 601 18.57 20.94 2.85
CA ASP A 601 17.80 22.10 2.39
C ASP A 601 16.65 21.66 1.46
N VAL A 602 15.48 21.42 2.05
CA VAL A 602 14.27 20.94 1.36
C VAL A 602 13.77 21.96 0.32
N GLU A 603 14.01 23.26 0.52
CA GLU A 603 13.60 24.27 -0.47
C GLU A 603 14.39 24.12 -1.77
N ARG A 604 15.68 23.77 -1.69
CA ARG A 604 16.51 23.47 -2.87
C ARG A 604 16.09 22.17 -3.56
N VAL A 605 15.78 21.12 -2.81
CA VAL A 605 15.21 19.86 -3.35
C VAL A 605 13.91 20.14 -4.10
N ARG A 606 13.02 20.94 -3.50
CA ARG A 606 11.78 21.38 -4.11
C ARG A 606 12.02 22.19 -5.39
N ALA A 607 12.89 23.19 -5.32
CA ALA A 607 13.17 24.08 -6.45
C ALA A 607 13.71 23.34 -7.69
N ALA A 608 14.49 22.28 -7.50
CA ALA A 608 15.03 21.47 -8.60
C ALA A 608 13.93 20.76 -9.43
N GLN A 609 12.75 20.51 -8.84
CA GLN A 609 11.71 19.68 -9.44
C GLN A 609 10.50 20.46 -9.98
N LEU A 610 10.24 21.66 -9.46
CA LEU A 610 8.97 22.40 -9.69
C LEU A 610 8.80 23.04 -11.08
N ARG A 611 9.78 22.92 -11.97
CA ARG A 611 9.60 23.34 -13.36
C ARG A 611 8.71 22.36 -14.12
N SER A 612 7.98 22.85 -15.13
CA SER A 612 7.24 22.00 -16.06
C SER A 612 8.18 21.02 -16.75
N ALA A 613 7.77 19.76 -16.82
CA ALA A 613 8.51 18.75 -17.58
C ALA A 613 8.26 18.93 -19.09
N ALA A 614 9.20 18.50 -19.92
CA ALA A 614 9.09 18.63 -21.37
C ALA A 614 7.82 17.94 -21.91
N ILE A 615 7.49 16.75 -21.41
CA ILE A 615 6.30 15.98 -21.81
C ILE A 615 4.95 16.66 -21.47
N GLU A 616 4.94 17.58 -20.53
CA GLU A 616 3.74 18.33 -20.10
C GLU A 616 3.44 19.51 -21.03
N SER A 617 4.33 19.82 -21.98
CA SER A 617 4.11 20.90 -22.94
C SER A 617 3.06 20.49 -23.98
N ASP A 618 2.05 21.34 -24.18
CA ASP A 618 1.12 21.19 -25.30
C ASP A 618 1.89 21.45 -26.60
N ASP A 619 2.08 20.42 -27.43
CA ASP A 619 2.50 20.61 -28.82
C ASP A 619 1.35 21.36 -29.55
N GLU A 620 1.42 22.69 -29.59
CA GLU A 620 0.61 23.52 -30.50
C GLU A 620 0.96 23.27 -32.00
N GLY A 621 1.69 22.21 -32.33
CA GLY A 621 2.42 22.04 -33.59
C GLY A 621 2.08 20.82 -34.45
N ALA A 622 1.04 20.04 -34.16
CA ALA A 622 0.62 18.91 -35.01
C ALA A 622 -0.88 18.95 -35.32
N ALA A 623 -1.26 19.87 -36.22
CA ALA A 623 -2.55 19.89 -36.92
C ALA A 623 -2.35 19.61 -38.42
#